data_AF-A0A661Z897-F1
#
_entry.id   AF-A0A661Z897-F1
#
_cell.length_a   1.000
_cell.length_b   1.000
_cell.length_c   1.000
_cell.angle_alpha   90.00
_cell.angle_beta   90.00
_cell.angle_gamma   90.00
#
_symmetry.space_group_name_H-M   'P 1'
#
loop_
_entity.id
_entity.type
_entity.pdbx_description
1 polymer ?
#
loop_
_entity_poly.entity_id
_entity_poly.type
_entity_poly.pdbx_seq_one_letter_code
_entity_poly.pdbx_strand_id
1 'polypeptide(L)'
;PMIAKLITHGRTREEAIQRMIRAIDDYKITGIETTLGFCKFVMKHEAFTSGNFDTHFVQKHFKPEFLISHNSEEEEIASVLAAKLFEEKSIETKLTSKTASQSNWKIKRL
;
A
#
# COMPACT_ATOMS: atom_id res chain seq x y z
N PRO A 1 -14.14 -7.11 10.91
CA PRO A 1 -14.56 -7.18 12.33
C PRO A 1 -14.57 -5.77 12.92
N MET A 2 -15.48 -5.47 13.85
CA MET A 2 -15.59 -4.12 14.44
C MET A 2 -14.62 -3.96 15.62
N ILE A 3 -13.79 -2.92 15.60
CA ILE A 3 -12.84 -2.59 16.69
C ILE A 3 -13.43 -1.52 17.61
N ALA A 4 -13.84 -0.39 17.04
CA ALA A 4 -14.37 0.76 17.78
C ALA A 4 -15.27 1.65 16.91
N LYS A 5 -15.94 2.61 17.53
CA LYS A 5 -16.65 3.72 16.86
C LYS A 5 -15.96 5.04 17.19
N LEU A 6 -15.44 5.73 16.17
CA LEU A 6 -14.87 7.07 16.30
C LEU A 6 -15.95 8.11 15.99
N ILE A 7 -16.19 9.04 16.92
CA ILE A 7 -17.26 10.04 16.82
C ILE A 7 -16.66 11.42 17.10
N THR A 8 -16.95 12.40 16.26
CA THR A 8 -16.60 13.80 16.46
C THR A 8 -17.86 14.67 16.40
N HIS A 9 -17.79 15.84 17.01
CA HIS A 9 -18.82 16.86 16.93
C HIS A 9 -18.19 18.23 16.67
N GLY A 10 -18.93 19.11 16.01
CA GLY A 10 -18.54 20.48 15.68
C GLY A 10 -19.76 21.38 15.62
N ARG A 11 -19.56 22.70 15.62
CA ARG A 11 -20.64 23.68 15.45
C ARG A 11 -21.20 23.67 14.04
N THR A 12 -20.34 23.36 13.06
CA THR A 12 -20.72 23.12 11.67
C THR A 12 -20.31 21.73 11.23
N ARG A 13 -20.88 21.28 10.10
CA ARG A 13 -20.56 19.98 9.51
C ARG A 13 -19.11 19.92 9.06
N GLU A 14 -18.62 21.02 8.48
CA GLU A 14 -17.24 21.18 8.04
C GLU A 14 -16.28 21.05 9.23
N GLU A 15 -16.61 21.68 10.37
CA GLU A 15 -15.80 21.57 11.58
C GLU A 15 -15.75 20.12 12.09
N ALA A 16 -16.90 19.42 12.11
CA ALA A 16 -16.96 18.01 12.53
C ALA A 16 -16.11 17.10 11.62
N ILE A 17 -16.14 17.34 10.30
CA ILE A 17 -15.32 16.62 9.30
C ILE A 17 -13.83 16.89 9.55
N GLN A 18 -13.41 18.15 9.72
CA GLN A 18 -12.01 18.48 9.99
C GLN A 18 -11.50 17.85 11.28
N ARG A 19 -12.32 17.87 12.34
CA ARG A 19 -12.03 17.18 13.59
C ARG A 19 -11.92 15.67 13.40
N MET A 20 -12.77 15.06 12.56
CA MET A 20 -12.71 13.63 12.25
C MET A 20 -11.42 13.27 11.51
N ILE A 21 -11.01 14.06 10.52
CA ILE A 21 -9.76 13.85 9.79
C ILE A 21 -8.57 13.86 10.76
N ARG A 22 -8.51 14.87 11.65
CA ARG A 22 -7.48 14.95 12.69
C ARG A 22 -7.53 13.75 13.64
N ALA A 23 -8.72 13.39 14.11
CA ALA A 23 -8.89 12.26 15.03
C ALA A 23 -8.45 10.94 14.40
N ILE A 24 -8.67 10.73 13.10
CA ILE A 24 -8.16 9.58 12.36
C ILE A 24 -6.62 9.59 12.29
N ASP A 25 -6.01 10.76 12.07
CA ASP A 25 -4.54 10.89 11.98
C ASP A 25 -3.82 10.58 13.29
N ASP A 26 -4.45 10.94 14.40
CA ASP A 26 -3.98 10.65 15.75
C ASP A 26 -4.32 9.21 16.18
N TYR A 27 -5.22 8.51 15.49
CA TYR A 27 -5.61 7.14 15.82
C TYR A 27 -4.56 6.13 15.35
N LYS A 28 -3.71 5.68 16.27
CA LYS A 28 -2.70 4.65 16.02
C LYS A 28 -3.21 3.25 16.40
N ILE A 29 -3.25 2.36 15.41
CA ILE A 29 -3.48 0.93 15.58
C ILE A 29 -2.34 0.21 14.88
N THR A 30 -1.75 -0.79 15.53
CA THR A 30 -0.61 -1.55 15.01
C THR A 30 -0.92 -3.04 15.01
N GLY A 31 -0.31 -3.80 14.10
CA GLY A 31 -0.40 -5.27 14.08
C GLY A 31 -1.58 -5.85 13.30
N ILE A 32 -2.51 -5.01 12.83
CA ILE A 32 -3.64 -5.42 11.98
C ILE A 32 -3.92 -4.34 10.93
N GLU A 33 -4.48 -4.76 9.78
CA GLU A 33 -5.05 -3.84 8.81
C GLU A 33 -6.33 -3.21 9.35
N THR A 34 -6.57 -1.95 9.00
CA THR A 34 -7.71 -1.18 9.52
C THR A 34 -8.42 -0.40 8.44
N THR A 35 -9.68 -0.01 8.72
CA THR A 35 -10.50 0.82 7.82
C THR A 35 -10.20 2.32 7.94
N LEU A 36 -9.22 2.73 8.77
CA LEU A 36 -8.92 4.15 9.02
C LEU A 36 -8.55 4.91 7.74
N GLY A 37 -7.74 4.29 6.86
CA GLY A 37 -7.37 4.90 5.57
C GLY A 37 -8.58 5.18 4.68
N PHE A 38 -9.49 4.21 4.56
CA PHE A 38 -10.77 4.39 3.84
C PHE A 38 -11.64 5.48 4.47
N CYS A 39 -11.81 5.48 5.80
CA CYS A 39 -12.59 6.51 6.48
C CYS A 39 -12.02 7.92 6.24
N LYS A 40 -10.69 8.07 6.26
CA LYS A 40 -10.02 9.33 5.94
C LYS A 40 -10.26 9.76 4.48
N PHE A 41 -10.20 8.81 3.55
CA PHE A 41 -10.54 9.05 2.14
C PHE A 41 -11.96 9.61 2.00
N VAL A 42 -12.96 8.97 2.62
CA VAL A 42 -14.35 9.43 2.58
C VAL A 42 -14.48 10.85 3.12
N MET A 43 -13.88 11.14 4.28
CA MET A 43 -13.94 12.47 4.92
C MET A 43 -13.36 13.59 4.05
N LYS A 44 -12.43 13.26 3.15
CA LYS A 44 -11.80 14.21 2.22
C LYS A 44 -12.48 14.28 0.84
N HIS A 45 -13.38 13.34 0.52
CA HIS A 45 -13.96 13.24 -0.80
C HIS A 45 -15.07 14.29 -1.01
N GLU A 46 -15.06 14.97 -2.16
CA GLU A 46 -15.97 16.08 -2.47
C GLU A 46 -17.46 15.69 -2.37
N ALA A 47 -17.83 14.53 -2.93
CA ALA A 47 -19.22 14.04 -2.84
C ALA A 47 -19.68 13.89 -1.37
N PHE A 48 -18.78 13.50 -0.46
CA PHE A 48 -19.10 13.47 0.96
C PHE A 48 -19.15 14.89 1.55
N THR A 49 -18.15 15.74 1.31
CA THR A 49 -18.12 17.10 1.89
C THR A 49 -19.25 18.00 1.39
N SER A 50 -19.69 17.86 0.15
CA SER A 50 -20.85 18.58 -0.41
C SER A 50 -22.19 18.02 0.04
N GLY A 51 -22.23 16.77 0.52
CA GLY A 51 -23.48 16.07 0.85
C GLY A 51 -24.19 15.44 -0.35
N ASN A 52 -23.63 15.54 -1.56
CA ASN A 52 -24.21 14.96 -2.77
C ASN A 52 -23.72 13.51 -2.99
N PHE A 53 -24.31 12.56 -2.25
CA PHE A 53 -24.01 11.14 -2.37
C PHE A 53 -25.22 10.27 -2.01
N ASP A 54 -25.17 8.99 -2.41
CA ASP A 54 -26.21 7.99 -2.12
C ASP A 54 -25.60 6.69 -1.57
N THR A 55 -26.43 5.66 -1.43
CA THR A 55 -26.03 4.33 -0.94
C THR A 55 -25.00 3.62 -1.82
N HIS A 56 -24.74 4.12 -3.04
CA HIS A 56 -23.76 3.57 -3.98
C HIS A 56 -22.43 4.36 -3.96
N PHE A 57 -22.21 5.26 -2.99
CA PHE A 57 -20.99 6.07 -2.89
C PHE A 57 -19.71 5.25 -3.09
N VAL A 58 -19.58 4.12 -2.39
CA VAL A 58 -18.36 3.29 -2.44
C VAL A 58 -18.12 2.75 -3.85
N GLN A 59 -19.16 2.25 -4.52
CA GLN A 59 -19.04 1.69 -5.87
C GLN A 59 -18.68 2.77 -6.90
N LYS A 60 -19.17 4.00 -6.71
CA LYS A 60 -18.97 5.12 -7.64
C LYS A 60 -17.62 5.81 -7.47
N HIS A 61 -17.14 5.92 -6.23
CA HIS A 61 -16.04 6.84 -5.88
C HIS A 61 -14.82 6.18 -5.28
N PHE A 62 -14.89 4.92 -4.85
CA PHE A 62 -13.78 4.27 -4.18
C PHE A 62 -13.23 3.10 -4.98
N LYS A 63 -11.90 3.07 -5.08
CA LYS A 63 -11.15 1.88 -5.47
C LYS A 63 -9.97 1.68 -4.50
N PRO A 64 -9.59 0.43 -4.16
CA PRO A 64 -8.54 0.16 -3.18
C PRO A 64 -7.19 0.81 -3.51
N GLU A 65 -6.90 1.02 -4.80
CA GLU A 65 -5.64 1.59 -5.27
C GLU A 65 -5.44 3.03 -4.80
N PHE A 66 -6.53 3.76 -4.48
CA PHE A 66 -6.44 5.14 -3.98
C PHE A 66 -5.83 5.24 -2.57
N LEU A 67 -5.71 4.13 -1.85
CA LEU A 67 -5.07 4.10 -0.53
C LEU A 67 -3.57 3.81 -0.61
N ILE A 68 -3.06 3.45 -1.79
CA ILE A 68 -1.64 3.21 -2.01
C ILE A 68 -0.96 4.58 -2.16
N SER A 69 -0.11 4.94 -1.21
CA SER A 69 0.72 6.14 -1.32
C SER A 69 1.84 5.88 -2.33
N HIS A 70 1.72 6.49 -3.51
CA HIS A 70 2.81 6.55 -4.48
C HIS A 70 3.81 7.61 -4.05
N ASN A 71 5.03 7.18 -3.68
CA ASN A 71 6.15 8.08 -3.45
C ASN A 71 7.11 7.96 -4.64
N SER A 72 7.13 9.00 -5.50
CA SER A 72 7.94 9.02 -6.72
C SER A 72 9.42 8.75 -6.44
N GLU A 73 9.95 9.24 -5.31
CA GLU A 73 11.35 9.04 -4.93
C GLU A 73 11.62 7.57 -4.59
N GLU A 74 10.70 6.92 -3.85
CA GLU A 74 10.83 5.50 -3.52
C GLU A 74 10.70 4.61 -4.76
N GLU A 75 9.82 4.99 -5.69
CA GLU A 75 9.66 4.30 -6.98
C GLU A 75 10.93 4.40 -7.83
N GLU A 76 11.53 5.59 -7.91
CA GLU A 76 12.81 5.80 -8.60
C GLU A 76 13.93 4.96 -7.97
N ILE A 77 14.09 5.03 -6.64
CA ILE A 77 15.10 4.26 -5.92
C ILE A 77 14.88 2.75 -6.12
N ALA A 78 13.63 2.28 -6.04
CA ALA A 78 13.29 0.87 -6.24
C ALA A 78 13.63 0.40 -7.67
N SER A 79 13.39 1.25 -8.68
CA SER A 79 13.71 0.93 -10.07
C SER A 79 15.21 0.74 -10.30
N VAL A 80 16.03 1.65 -9.75
CA VAL A 80 17.50 1.59 -9.84
C VAL A 80 18.04 0.39 -9.09
N LEU A 81 17.54 0.13 -7.88
CA LEU A 81 17.94 -1.02 -7.07
C LEU A 81 17.59 -2.35 -7.77
N ALA A 82 16.39 -2.46 -8.33
CA ALA A 82 15.96 -3.66 -9.05
C ALA A 82 16.84 -3.94 -10.28
N ALA A 83 17.19 -2.91 -11.05
CA ALA A 83 18.10 -3.04 -12.19
C ALA A 83 19.47 -3.58 -11.77
N LYS A 84 20.04 -3.02 -10.69
CA LYS A 84 21.34 -3.46 -10.15
C LYS A 84 21.30 -4.90 -9.64
N LEU A 85 20.27 -5.27 -8.88
CA LEU A 85 20.08 -6.64 -8.38
C LEU A 85 19.92 -7.64 -9.53
N PHE A 86 19.25 -7.25 -10.61
CA PHE A 86 19.11 -8.08 -11.80
C PHE A 86 20.46 -8.30 -12.50
N GLU A 87 21.29 -7.27 -12.64
CA GLU A 87 22.65 -7.39 -13.15
C GLU A 87 23.50 -8.35 -12.30
N GLU A 88 23.52 -8.18 -10.98
CA GLU A 88 24.27 -9.05 -10.06
C GLU A 88 23.82 -10.51 -10.17
N LYS A 89 22.51 -10.77 -10.21
CA LYS A 89 21.96 -12.12 -10.38
C LYS A 89 22.30 -12.72 -11.76
N SER A 90 22.35 -11.90 -12.80
CA SER A 90 22.75 -12.34 -14.14
C SER A 90 24.23 -12.76 -14.20
N ILE A 91 25.09 -12.10 -13.41
CA ILE A 91 26.51 -12.44 -13.27
C ILE A 91 26.69 -13.75 -12.49
N GLU A 92 25.95 -13.92 -11.40
CA GLU A 92 25.95 -15.15 -10.58
C GLU A 92 25.45 -16.38 -11.36
N THR A 93 24.42 -16.19 -12.18
CA THR A 93 23.86 -17.25 -13.04
C THR A 93 24.85 -17.66 -14.15
N LYS A 94 25.66 -16.72 -14.67
CA LYS A 94 26.74 -17.01 -15.63
C LYS A 94 27.96 -17.71 -15.00
N LEU A 95 28.25 -17.45 -13.73
CA LEU A 95 29.36 -18.09 -13.00
C LEU A 95 29.03 -19.55 -12.68
N THR A 96 27.80 -19.83 -12.24
CA THR A 96 27.31 -21.19 -11.94
C THR A 96 27.14 -22.07 -13.17
N SER A 97 26.76 -21.50 -14.33
CA SER A 97 26.63 -22.26 -15.58
C SER A 97 27.99 -22.68 -16.17
N LYS A 98 29.09 -21.98 -15.86
CA LYS A 98 30.44 -22.33 -16.34
C LYS A 98 31.05 -23.53 -15.60
N THR A 99 30.71 -23.75 -14.32
CA THR A 99 31.19 -24.89 -13.52
C THR A 99 30.40 -26.18 -13.78
N ALA A 100 29.21 -26.09 -14.37
CA ALA A 100 28.36 -27.25 -14.69
C ALA A 100 28.79 -28.04 -15.96
N SER A 101 29.99 -27.82 -16.50
CA SER A 101 30.49 -28.52 -17.70
C SER A 101 31.09 -29.91 -17.44
N GLN A 102 31.24 -30.36 -16.19
CA GLN A 102 31.62 -31.74 -15.90
C GLN A 102 30.62 -32.39 -14.95
N SER A 103 29.78 -33.25 -15.51
CA SER A 103 28.75 -33.92 -14.74
C SER A 103 29.34 -35.11 -13.98
N ASN A 104 29.35 -35.02 -12.65
CA ASN A 104 29.87 -36.05 -11.73
C ASN A 104 29.08 -37.37 -11.71
N TRP A 105 28.01 -37.52 -12.49
CA TRP A 105 27.23 -38.77 -12.56
C TRP A 105 27.98 -39.92 -13.22
N LYS A 106 29.01 -39.64 -14.04
CA LYS A 106 29.89 -40.68 -14.62
C LYS A 106 31.00 -41.14 -13.68
N ILE A 107 31.37 -40.37 -12.66
CA ILE A 107 32.56 -40.61 -11.82
C ILE A 107 32.25 -41.54 -10.64
N LYS A 108 30.98 -41.70 -10.25
CA LYS A 108 30.55 -42.55 -9.12
C LYS A 108 30.16 -43.99 -9.50
N ARG A 109 30.61 -44.50 -10.65
CA ARG A 109 30.54 -45.94 -10.99
C ARG A 109 31.95 -46.51 -11.03
N LEU A 110 32.51 -46.81 -9.86
CA LEU A 110 33.60 -47.75 -9.63
C LEU A 110 33.62 -48.07 -8.14
#